data_AF-A0A2N5ZUD0-F1
#
_entry.id   AF-A0A2N5ZUD0-F1
#
_cell.length_a   1.000
_cell.length_b   1.000
_cell.length_c   1.000
_cell.angle_alpha   90.00
_cell.angle_beta   90.00
_cell.angle_gamma   90.00
#
_symmetry.space_group_name_H-M   'P 1'
#
loop_
_entity.id
_entity.type
_entity.pdbx_description
1 polymer ?
#
loop_
_entity_poly.entity_id
_entity_poly.type
_entity_poly.pdbx_seq_one_letter_code
_entity_poly.pdbx_strand_id
1 'polypeptide(L)'
;MDYLKIGKATDLEGSERKFYRKLEMLPAILSWATLIGLIILSYFQPVGVAFFLIAFDVYWLLLVFFLGVYLIVAYRKMQKNMKINWAEKCKELDVYYGKYKEVKKDYKKISDIPLKYKYRWTDIYNMVVLPTYNEGMEIIRPTLSAIIQDSFPKDKMIIVYAVEERGGEQALKNAEQAKKEFGHLFRNFIISVHPDGIEGELKGKGSNQAWAAKVVREELVDKENLDYNKILVSVFDIDTIINSGYFY
;
A
#
# COMPACT_ATOMS: atom_id res chain seq x y z
N MET A 1 -8.84 26.22 13.72
CA MET A 1 -9.02 24.79 13.40
C MET A 1 -8.01 24.43 12.32
N ASP A 2 -7.33 23.31 12.47
CA ASP A 2 -6.48 22.76 11.41
C ASP A 2 -7.36 21.95 10.46
N TYR A 3 -7.77 22.57 9.35
CA TYR A 3 -8.67 21.96 8.37
C TYR A 3 -8.08 20.71 7.70
N LEU A 4 -6.77 20.46 7.84
CA LEU A 4 -6.10 19.28 7.28
C LEU A 4 -6.45 17.98 8.01
N LYS A 5 -7.07 18.06 9.19
CA LYS A 5 -7.38 16.90 10.06
C LYS A 5 -8.85 16.53 10.11
N ILE A 6 -9.68 17.14 9.28
CA ILE A 6 -11.13 16.98 9.31
C ILE A 6 -11.53 15.81 8.40
N GLY A 7 -12.10 14.76 9.00
CA GLY A 7 -12.48 13.54 8.30
C GLY A 7 -13.97 13.33 8.14
N LYS A 8 -14.75 13.82 9.12
CA LYS A 8 -16.18 13.55 9.23
C LYS A 8 -16.92 14.81 9.64
N ALA A 9 -18.21 14.88 9.29
CA ALA A 9 -19.08 15.95 9.74
C ALA A 9 -19.15 16.10 11.28
N THR A 10 -18.89 15.04 12.04
CA THR A 10 -18.87 15.05 13.51
C THR A 10 -17.70 15.83 14.09
N ASP A 11 -16.66 16.09 13.30
CA ASP A 11 -15.44 16.77 13.73
C ASP A 11 -15.59 18.30 13.64
N LEU A 12 -16.72 18.78 13.12
CA LEU A 12 -17.07 20.18 12.91
C LEU A 12 -18.25 20.60 13.77
N GLU A 13 -18.36 21.90 14.05
CA GLU A 13 -19.49 22.47 14.77
C GLU A 13 -20.24 23.54 13.95
N GLY A 14 -21.46 23.87 14.37
CA GLY A 14 -22.23 24.99 13.82
C GLY A 14 -22.51 24.92 12.31
N SER A 15 -22.17 26.00 11.60
CA SER A 15 -22.41 26.16 10.17
C SER A 15 -21.51 25.30 9.29
N GLU A 16 -20.26 25.08 9.71
CA GLU A 16 -19.29 24.28 8.97
C GLU A 16 -19.73 22.82 8.89
N ARG A 17 -20.22 22.25 10.01
CA ARG A 17 -20.84 20.91 10.02
C ARG A 17 -22.01 20.78 9.06
N LYS A 18 -22.90 21.78 9.04
CA LYS A 18 -24.07 21.78 8.13
C LYS A 18 -23.63 21.82 6.68
N PHE A 19 -22.59 22.60 6.35
CA PHE A 19 -22.03 22.66 5.00
C PHE A 19 -21.37 21.32 4.61
N TYR A 20 -20.53 20.75 5.48
CA TYR A 20 -19.89 19.46 5.26
C TYR A 20 -20.90 18.34 4.99
N ARG A 21 -21.97 18.26 5.81
CA ARG A 21 -23.05 17.27 5.59
C ARG A 21 -23.77 17.45 4.25
N LYS A 22 -23.96 18.69 3.78
CA LYS A 22 -24.54 18.92 2.44
C LYS A 22 -23.65 18.36 1.33
N LEU A 23 -22.34 18.53 1.46
CA LEU A 23 -21.37 17.95 0.53
C LEU A 23 -21.32 16.42 0.62
N GLU A 24 -21.38 15.84 1.82
CA GLU A 24 -21.46 14.38 2.01
C GLU A 24 -22.70 13.77 1.35
N MET A 25 -23.85 14.44 1.40
CA MET A 25 -25.09 13.97 0.78
C MET A 25 -25.13 14.21 -0.73
N LEU A 26 -24.29 15.09 -1.27
CA LEU A 26 -24.33 15.52 -2.67
C LEU A 26 -24.24 14.34 -3.66
N PRO A 27 -23.32 13.36 -3.53
CA PRO A 27 -23.24 12.24 -4.46
C PRO A 27 -24.50 11.37 -4.47
N ALA A 28 -25.07 11.12 -3.28
CA ALA A 28 -26.29 10.34 -3.14
C ALA A 28 -27.50 11.08 -3.74
N ILE A 29 -27.64 12.38 -3.45
CA ILE A 29 -28.71 13.21 -4.00
C ILE A 29 -28.61 13.27 -5.52
N LEU A 30 -27.42 13.51 -6.08
CA LEU A 30 -27.22 13.53 -7.54
C LEU A 30 -27.56 12.18 -8.17
N SER A 31 -27.21 11.07 -7.53
CA SER A 31 -27.53 9.72 -8.02
C SER A 31 -29.04 9.48 -8.07
N TRP A 32 -29.75 9.71 -6.95
CA TRP A 32 -31.21 9.54 -6.88
C TRP A 32 -31.97 10.53 -7.77
N ALA A 33 -31.52 11.79 -7.82
CA ALA A 33 -32.10 12.81 -8.67
C ALA A 33 -31.96 12.44 -10.15
N THR A 34 -30.83 11.83 -10.56
CA THR A 34 -30.66 11.36 -11.94
C THR A 34 -31.65 10.23 -12.26
N LEU A 35 -31.77 9.22 -11.39
CA LEU A 35 -32.68 8.10 -11.61
C LEU A 35 -34.16 8.53 -11.67
N ILE A 36 -34.62 9.27 -10.65
CA ILE A 36 -35.99 9.77 -10.59
C ILE A 36 -36.24 10.79 -11.71
N GLY A 37 -35.27 11.66 -11.97
CA GLY A 37 -35.32 12.66 -13.02
C GLY A 37 -35.49 12.03 -14.40
N LEU A 38 -34.77 10.95 -14.71
CA LEU A 38 -34.93 10.24 -15.98
C LEU A 38 -36.33 9.64 -16.15
N ILE A 39 -36.91 9.08 -15.08
CA ILE A 39 -38.28 8.54 -15.12
C ILE A 39 -39.29 9.66 -15.42
N ILE A 40 -39.21 10.76 -14.68
CA ILE A 40 -40.14 11.90 -14.85
C ILE A 40 -39.94 12.55 -16.23
N LEU A 41 -38.70 12.82 -16.64
CA LEU A 41 -38.38 13.42 -17.93
C LEU A 41 -38.75 12.53 -19.11
N SER A 42 -38.73 11.19 -18.94
CA SER A 42 -39.14 10.28 -20.02
C SER A 42 -40.61 10.47 -20.40
N TYR A 43 -41.45 10.87 -19.44
CA TYR A 43 -42.86 11.19 -19.70
C TYR A 43 -43.02 12.50 -20.50
N PHE A 44 -42.25 13.55 -20.14
CA PHE A 44 -42.39 14.88 -20.76
C PHE A 44 -41.60 15.04 -22.07
N GLN A 45 -40.41 14.43 -22.17
CA GLN A 45 -39.52 14.55 -23.33
C GLN A 45 -38.82 13.21 -23.65
N PRO A 46 -39.55 12.19 -24.11
CA PRO A 46 -39.01 10.84 -24.33
C PRO A 46 -37.84 10.81 -25.33
N VAL A 47 -37.89 11.64 -26.38
CA VAL A 47 -36.84 11.68 -27.41
C VAL A 47 -35.51 12.22 -26.85
N GLY A 48 -35.55 13.26 -26.01
CA GLY A 48 -34.35 13.82 -25.40
C GLY A 48 -33.70 12.85 -24.42
N VAL A 49 -34.51 12.18 -23.61
CA VAL A 49 -34.04 11.15 -22.68
C VAL A 49 -33.42 9.97 -23.43
N ALA A 50 -33.97 9.55 -24.56
CA ALA A 50 -33.39 8.49 -25.39
C ALA A 50 -31.98 8.86 -25.90
N PHE A 51 -31.79 10.08 -26.41
CA PHE A 51 -30.44 10.54 -26.82
C PHE A 51 -29.46 10.59 -25.65
N PHE A 52 -29.90 11.07 -24.48
CA PHE A 52 -29.08 11.08 -23.28
C PHE A 52 -28.65 9.68 -22.86
N LEU A 53 -29.59 8.72 -22.82
CA LEU A 53 -29.30 7.32 -22.48
C LEU A 53 -28.31 6.69 -23.45
N ILE A 54 -28.50 6.87 -24.75
CA ILE A 54 -27.56 6.37 -25.77
C ILE A 54 -26.16 6.96 -25.55
N ALA A 55 -26.05 8.27 -25.32
CA ALA A 55 -24.76 8.92 -25.08
C ALA A 55 -24.10 8.40 -23.78
N PHE A 56 -24.88 8.21 -22.73
CA PHE A 56 -24.43 7.67 -21.45
C PHE A 56 -23.95 6.22 -21.59
N ASP A 57 -24.69 5.37 -22.29
CA ASP A 57 -24.34 3.98 -22.55
C ASP A 57 -23.08 3.88 -23.43
N VAL A 58 -22.95 4.74 -24.44
CA VAL A 58 -21.73 4.82 -25.26
C VAL A 58 -20.53 5.26 -24.42
N TYR A 59 -20.70 6.26 -23.54
CA TYR A 59 -19.65 6.67 -22.60
C TYR A 59 -19.21 5.51 -21.70
N TRP A 60 -20.16 4.79 -21.10
CA TRP A 60 -19.86 3.63 -20.26
C TRP A 60 -19.21 2.50 -21.05
N LEU A 61 -19.65 2.24 -22.28
CA LEU A 61 -19.04 1.26 -23.16
C LEU A 61 -17.57 1.60 -23.44
N LEU A 62 -17.28 2.86 -23.74
CA LEU A 62 -15.90 3.33 -23.94
C LEU A 62 -15.06 3.20 -22.68
N LEU A 63 -15.62 3.53 -21.52
CA LEU A 63 -14.93 3.40 -20.22
C LEU A 63 -14.60 1.94 -19.88
N VAL A 64 -15.56 1.03 -20.10
CA VAL A 64 -15.38 -0.42 -19.89
C VAL A 64 -14.34 -0.97 -20.86
N PHE A 65 -14.40 -0.58 -22.13
CA PHE A 65 -13.41 -0.98 -23.13
C PHE A 65 -11.99 -0.49 -22.75
N PHE A 66 -11.87 0.79 -22.37
CA PHE A 66 -10.63 1.37 -21.90
C PHE A 66 -10.06 0.57 -20.72
N LEU A 67 -10.85 0.38 -19.65
CA LEU A 67 -10.42 -0.40 -18.48
C LEU A 67 -10.02 -1.83 -18.85
N GLY A 68 -10.76 -2.47 -19.76
CA GLY A 68 -10.47 -3.80 -20.28
C GLY A 68 -9.10 -3.90 -20.95
N VAL A 69 -8.74 -2.92 -21.80
CA VAL A 69 -7.42 -2.85 -22.43
C VAL A 69 -6.31 -2.73 -21.37
N TYR A 70 -6.46 -1.84 -20.38
CA TYR A 70 -5.47 -1.70 -19.30
C TYR A 70 -5.32 -2.97 -18.49
N LEU A 71 -6.41 -3.66 -18.17
CA LEU A 71 -6.37 -4.91 -17.42
C LEU A 71 -5.62 -6.01 -18.19
N ILE A 72 -5.87 -6.13 -19.49
CA ILE A 72 -5.17 -7.10 -20.36
C ILE A 72 -3.67 -6.78 -20.41
N VAL A 73 -3.30 -5.50 -20.58
CA VAL A 73 -1.89 -5.08 -20.63
C VAL A 73 -1.21 -5.33 -19.28
N ALA A 74 -1.84 -4.95 -18.17
CA ALA A 74 -1.33 -5.17 -16.83
C ALA A 74 -1.14 -6.67 -16.54
N TYR A 75 -2.13 -7.50 -16.88
CA TYR A 75 -2.04 -8.95 -16.73
C TYR A 75 -0.90 -9.55 -17.55
N ARG A 76 -0.77 -9.18 -18.83
CA ARG A 76 0.35 -9.65 -19.68
C ARG A 76 1.71 -9.23 -19.12
N LYS A 77 1.82 -8.00 -18.62
CA LYS A 77 3.06 -7.50 -17.99
C LYS A 77 3.38 -8.25 -16.70
N MET A 78 2.38 -8.50 -15.85
CA MET A 78 2.51 -9.31 -14.63
C MET A 78 2.99 -10.72 -14.98
N GLN A 79 2.35 -11.40 -15.93
CA GLN A 79 2.75 -12.74 -16.39
C GLN A 79 4.18 -12.78 -16.95
N LYS A 80 4.60 -11.73 -17.68
CA LYS A 80 5.99 -11.60 -18.14
C LYS A 80 6.96 -11.45 -16.97
N ASN A 81 6.65 -10.57 -16.02
CA ASN A 81 7.50 -10.28 -14.87
C ASN A 81 7.61 -11.48 -13.89
N MET A 82 6.56 -12.27 -13.73
CA MET A 82 6.59 -13.48 -12.90
C MET A 82 7.51 -14.58 -13.46
N LYS A 83 7.83 -14.55 -14.76
CA LYS A 83 8.77 -15.49 -15.40
C LYS A 83 10.23 -15.05 -15.26
N ILE A 84 10.48 -13.83 -14.82
CA ILE A 84 11.84 -13.30 -14.69
C ILE A 84 12.43 -13.76 -13.36
N ASN A 85 13.67 -14.26 -13.39
CA ASN A 85 14.44 -14.53 -12.19
C ASN A 85 15.01 -13.22 -11.61
N TRP A 86 14.25 -12.57 -10.74
CA TRP A 86 14.63 -11.29 -10.13
C TRP A 86 15.90 -11.41 -9.28
N ALA A 87 16.11 -12.54 -8.61
CA ALA A 87 17.33 -12.79 -7.85
C ALA A 87 18.58 -12.77 -8.73
N GLU A 88 18.51 -13.35 -9.92
CA GLU A 88 19.60 -13.29 -10.89
C GLU A 88 19.83 -11.87 -11.41
N LYS A 89 18.75 -11.11 -11.67
CA LYS A 89 18.85 -9.70 -12.08
C LYS A 89 19.49 -8.81 -11.02
N CYS A 90 19.17 -9.02 -9.75
CA CYS A 90 19.82 -8.31 -8.66
C CYS A 90 21.31 -8.67 -8.56
N LYS A 91 21.68 -9.93 -8.75
CA LYS A 91 23.09 -10.34 -8.83
C LYS A 91 23.82 -9.72 -10.01
N GLU A 92 23.21 -9.64 -11.20
CA GLU A 92 23.78 -8.95 -12.36
C GLU A 92 24.07 -7.47 -12.04
N LEU A 93 23.14 -6.77 -11.37
CA LEU A 93 23.32 -5.37 -10.95
C LEU A 93 24.53 -5.19 -10.02
N ASP A 94 24.82 -6.16 -9.17
CA ASP A 94 25.98 -6.09 -8.26
C ASP A 94 27.32 -6.16 -9.04
N VAL A 95 27.39 -6.98 -10.10
CA VAL A 95 28.55 -7.04 -10.99
C VAL A 95 28.78 -5.69 -11.67
N TYR A 96 27.71 -5.03 -12.14
CA TYR A 96 27.80 -3.68 -12.72
C TYR A 96 28.27 -2.63 -11.70
N TYR A 97 27.78 -2.71 -10.45
CA TYR A 97 28.23 -1.85 -9.36
C TYR A 97 29.74 -2.00 -9.09
N GLY A 98 30.25 -3.24 -9.06
CA GLY A 98 31.67 -3.53 -8.89
C GLY A 98 32.54 -2.91 -9.99
N LYS A 99 32.16 -3.12 -11.26
CA LYS A 99 32.86 -2.52 -12.42
C LYS A 99 32.84 -1.00 -12.40
N TYR A 100 31.76 -0.36 -11.95
CA TYR A 100 31.66 1.10 -11.86
C TYR A 100 32.69 1.72 -10.90
N LYS A 101 32.94 1.09 -9.73
CA LYS A 101 33.94 1.61 -8.78
C LYS A 101 35.36 1.61 -9.36
N GLU A 102 35.67 0.66 -10.24
CA GLU A 102 36.97 0.55 -10.89
C GLU A 102 37.12 1.53 -12.07
N VAL A 103 36.03 1.84 -12.77
CA VAL A 103 36.03 2.72 -13.95
C VAL A 103 35.67 4.17 -13.56
N LYS A 104 36.59 4.88 -12.90
CA LYS A 104 36.59 6.36 -12.91
C LYS A 104 37.27 6.83 -14.21
N LYS A 105 36.54 6.90 -15.32
CA LYS A 105 37.04 7.50 -16.57
C LYS A 105 36.00 8.38 -17.25
N ASP A 106 36.47 9.52 -17.76
CA ASP A 106 35.72 10.61 -18.37
C ASP A 106 34.61 10.15 -19.32
N TYR A 107 33.36 10.30 -18.89
CA TYR A 107 32.19 10.05 -19.72
C TYR A 107 31.97 11.25 -20.65
N LYS A 108 32.07 11.03 -21.97
CA LYS A 108 31.88 12.09 -23.00
C LYS A 108 30.43 12.28 -23.45
N LYS A 109 29.50 11.40 -23.07
CA LYS A 109 28.05 11.51 -23.40
C LYS A 109 27.18 11.21 -22.19
N ILE A 110 26.06 11.93 -22.07
CA ILE A 110 25.09 11.78 -20.98
C ILE A 110 24.41 10.39 -20.99
N SER A 111 24.19 9.80 -22.16
CA SER A 111 23.68 8.43 -22.32
C SER A 111 24.61 7.34 -21.78
N ASP A 112 25.89 7.67 -21.63
CA ASP A 112 26.95 6.73 -21.23
C ASP A 112 27.28 6.87 -19.74
N ILE A 113 26.64 7.83 -19.04
CA ILE A 113 26.72 7.96 -17.58
C ILE A 113 25.90 6.82 -16.99
N PRO A 114 26.53 5.81 -16.37
CA PRO A 114 25.79 4.79 -15.66
C PRO A 114 25.01 5.50 -14.56
N LEU A 115 23.73 5.18 -14.39
CA LEU A 115 23.00 5.57 -13.19
C LEU A 115 23.91 5.25 -12.01
N LYS A 116 24.32 6.28 -11.26
CA LYS A 116 25.24 6.13 -10.14
C LYS A 116 24.50 5.38 -9.04
N TYR A 117 24.46 4.05 -9.15
CA TYR A 117 23.89 3.19 -8.13
C TYR A 117 24.76 3.40 -6.89
N LYS A 118 24.19 4.04 -5.87
CA LYS A 118 24.89 4.31 -4.61
C LYS A 118 24.96 3.06 -3.73
N TYR A 119 24.00 2.15 -3.90
CA TYR A 119 23.77 0.98 -3.06
C TYR A 119 23.73 -0.30 -3.91
N ARG A 120 24.18 -1.41 -3.32
CA ARG A 120 23.93 -2.76 -3.84
C ARG A 120 22.58 -3.24 -3.32
N TRP A 121 21.95 -4.16 -4.02
CA TRP A 121 20.69 -4.76 -3.56
C TRP A 121 20.85 -5.44 -2.18
N THR A 122 22.04 -6.00 -1.89
CA THR A 122 22.38 -6.59 -0.57
C THR A 122 22.50 -5.58 0.57
N ASP A 123 22.64 -4.29 0.23
CA ASP A 123 22.70 -3.22 1.23
C ASP A 123 21.28 -2.81 1.68
N ILE A 124 20.24 -3.20 0.94
CA ILE A 124 18.83 -2.84 1.19
C ILE A 124 18.20 -3.74 2.25
N TYR A 125 17.41 -3.12 3.13
CA TYR A 125 16.54 -3.75 4.10
C TYR A 125 15.10 -3.70 3.60
N ASN A 126 14.41 -4.82 3.61
CA ASN A 126 12.97 -4.88 3.31
C ASN A 126 12.19 -4.74 4.62
N MET A 127 11.53 -3.60 4.80
CA MET A 127 10.59 -3.37 5.90
C MET A 127 9.19 -3.71 5.43
N VAL A 128 8.60 -4.74 6.02
CA VAL A 128 7.27 -5.24 5.66
C VAL A 128 6.28 -4.88 6.76
N VAL A 129 5.37 -3.96 6.47
CA VAL A 129 4.32 -3.55 7.39
C VAL A 129 3.06 -4.35 7.11
N LEU A 130 2.58 -5.05 8.14
CA LEU A 130 1.41 -5.91 8.14
C LEU A 130 0.36 -5.32 9.11
N PRO A 131 -0.44 -4.32 8.68
CA PRO A 131 -1.63 -3.90 9.42
C PRO A 131 -2.56 -5.09 9.64
N THR A 132 -3.05 -5.23 10.87
CA THR A 132 -3.96 -6.30 11.31
C THR A 132 -5.02 -5.69 12.22
N TYR A 133 -6.26 -6.14 12.07
CA TYR A 133 -7.37 -5.74 12.94
C TYR A 133 -7.84 -6.90 13.82
N ASN A 134 -8.42 -7.95 13.24
CA ASN A 134 -9.01 -9.07 13.97
C ASN A 134 -8.82 -10.43 13.28
N GLU A 135 -7.87 -10.53 12.35
CA GLU A 135 -7.57 -11.73 11.60
C GLU A 135 -7.01 -12.83 12.53
N GLY A 136 -7.42 -14.07 12.28
CA GLY A 136 -7.01 -15.22 13.06
C GLY A 136 -5.65 -15.79 12.63
N MET A 137 -5.10 -16.67 13.47
CA MET A 137 -3.79 -17.29 13.25
C MET A 137 -3.75 -18.18 11.99
N GLU A 138 -4.90 -18.65 11.52
CA GLU A 138 -5.08 -19.37 10.26
C GLU A 138 -4.80 -18.52 9.02
N ILE A 139 -4.90 -17.19 9.11
CA ILE A 139 -4.53 -16.25 8.03
C ILE A 139 -3.08 -15.78 8.22
N ILE A 140 -2.71 -15.46 9.46
CA ILE A 140 -1.39 -14.90 9.78
C ILE A 140 -0.25 -15.88 9.47
N ARG A 141 -0.41 -17.16 9.83
CA ARG A 141 0.65 -18.18 9.61
C ARG A 141 0.97 -18.39 8.14
N PRO A 142 0.00 -18.59 7.23
CA PRO A 142 0.28 -18.67 5.80
C PRO A 142 1.04 -17.46 5.26
N THR A 143 0.65 -16.25 5.64
CA THR A 143 1.31 -15.01 5.17
C THR A 143 2.76 -14.95 5.62
N LEU A 144 3.04 -15.14 6.92
CA LEU A 144 4.43 -15.16 7.41
C LEU A 144 5.23 -16.32 6.83
N SER A 145 4.60 -17.48 6.63
CA SER A 145 5.25 -18.64 6.00
C SER A 145 5.64 -18.36 4.55
N ALA A 146 4.80 -17.66 3.78
CA ALA A 146 5.10 -17.26 2.41
C ALA A 146 6.30 -16.29 2.35
N ILE A 147 6.38 -15.35 3.30
CA ILE A 147 7.53 -14.45 3.46
C ILE A 147 8.81 -15.23 3.78
N ILE A 148 8.74 -16.25 4.63
CA ILE A 148 9.90 -17.09 4.98
C ILE A 148 10.37 -17.94 3.78
N GLN A 149 9.42 -18.44 2.99
CA GLN A 149 9.68 -19.23 1.78
C GLN A 149 10.23 -18.39 0.62
N ASP A 150 10.11 -17.07 0.68
CA ASP A 150 10.81 -16.18 -0.24
C ASP A 150 12.32 -16.39 -0.13
N SER A 151 13.05 -16.33 -1.24
CA SER A 151 14.50 -16.62 -1.24
C SER A 151 15.36 -15.43 -0.79
N PHE A 152 14.78 -14.27 -0.45
CA PHE A 152 15.51 -13.09 0.00
C PHE A 152 16.18 -13.32 1.38
N PRO A 153 17.31 -12.65 1.69
CA PRO A 153 18.00 -12.80 2.99
C PRO A 153 17.14 -12.31 4.17
N LYS A 154 16.87 -13.18 5.15
CA LYS A 154 15.94 -12.88 6.25
C LYS A 154 16.56 -11.96 7.30
N ASP A 155 17.89 -11.95 7.41
CA ASP A 155 18.68 -10.98 8.17
C ASP A 155 18.63 -9.55 7.58
N LYS A 156 17.97 -9.39 6.42
CA LYS A 156 17.65 -8.12 5.78
C LYS A 156 16.16 -7.78 5.80
N MET A 157 15.34 -8.55 6.51
CA MET A 157 13.89 -8.33 6.58
C MET A 157 13.50 -7.83 7.97
N ILE A 158 12.76 -6.72 8.00
CA ILE A 158 12.18 -6.11 9.19
C ILE A 158 10.68 -6.30 9.08
N ILE A 159 10.12 -7.21 9.89
CA ILE A 159 8.67 -7.44 9.92
C ILE A 159 8.04 -6.54 10.98
N VAL A 160 7.00 -5.81 10.58
CA VAL A 160 6.28 -4.86 11.43
C VAL A 160 4.83 -5.31 11.48
N TYR A 161 4.47 -5.94 12.60
CA TYR A 161 3.13 -6.41 12.86
C TYR A 161 2.34 -5.28 13.54
N ALA A 162 1.43 -4.66 12.80
CA ALA A 162 0.79 -3.41 13.20
C ALA A 162 -0.67 -3.65 13.62
N VAL A 163 -0.91 -3.71 14.94
CA VAL A 163 -2.25 -3.88 15.51
C VAL A 163 -2.87 -2.55 15.90
N GLU A 164 -4.18 -2.43 15.79
CA GLU A 164 -4.94 -1.33 16.41
C GLU A 164 -5.36 -1.72 17.83
N GLU A 165 -5.28 -0.81 18.80
CA GLU A 165 -5.75 -1.03 20.18
C GLU A 165 -7.23 -1.47 20.21
N ARG A 166 -8.00 -0.99 19.23
CA ARG A 166 -9.41 -1.34 18.97
C ARG A 166 -9.64 -2.80 18.60
N GLY A 167 -8.63 -3.47 18.02
CA GLY A 167 -8.66 -4.89 17.71
C GLY A 167 -8.73 -5.77 18.97
N GLY A 168 -8.56 -5.16 20.14
CA GLY A 168 -8.71 -5.80 21.44
C GLY A 168 -7.54 -6.71 21.80
N GLU A 169 -7.65 -7.37 22.97
CA GLU A 169 -6.58 -8.23 23.48
C GLU A 169 -6.23 -9.40 22.56
N GLN A 170 -7.19 -9.89 21.78
CA GLN A 170 -6.96 -11.05 20.91
C GLN A 170 -5.96 -10.71 19.78
N ALA A 171 -6.06 -9.51 19.20
CA ALA A 171 -5.12 -9.07 18.16
C ALA A 171 -3.69 -9.00 18.71
N LEU A 172 -3.51 -8.47 19.93
CA LEU A 172 -2.21 -8.42 20.58
C LEU A 172 -1.69 -9.83 20.94
N LYS A 173 -2.56 -10.72 21.43
CA LYS A 173 -2.22 -12.13 21.70
C LYS A 173 -1.75 -12.85 20.43
N ASN A 174 -2.43 -12.63 19.31
CA ASN A 174 -2.03 -13.18 18.00
C ASN A 174 -0.67 -12.62 17.55
N ALA A 175 -0.43 -11.31 17.71
CA ALA A 175 0.84 -10.68 17.38
C ALA A 175 2.01 -11.24 18.20
N GLU A 176 1.83 -11.38 19.52
CA GLU A 176 2.83 -11.98 20.42
C GLU A 176 3.09 -13.45 20.09
N GLN A 177 2.03 -14.20 19.77
CA GLN A 177 2.16 -15.58 19.33
C GLN A 177 2.94 -15.67 18.01
N ALA A 178 2.64 -14.83 17.02
CA ALA A 178 3.36 -14.78 15.75
C ALA A 178 4.83 -14.39 15.95
N LYS A 179 5.12 -13.43 16.83
CA LYS A 179 6.49 -13.06 17.20
C LYS A 179 7.25 -14.21 17.85
N LYS A 180 6.60 -14.98 18.72
CA LYS A 180 7.20 -16.18 19.33
C LYS A 180 7.49 -17.27 18.29
N GLU A 181 6.55 -17.52 17.38
CA GLU A 181 6.68 -18.55 16.34
C GLU A 181 7.72 -18.19 15.27
N PHE A 182 7.74 -16.94 14.79
CA PHE A 182 8.49 -16.55 13.59
C PHE A 182 9.54 -15.46 13.81
N GLY A 183 9.49 -14.73 14.93
CA GLY A 183 10.29 -13.52 15.11
C GLY A 183 11.80 -13.74 15.06
N HIS A 184 12.28 -14.90 15.48
CA HIS A 184 13.70 -15.27 15.46
C HIS A 184 14.27 -15.53 14.05
N LEU A 185 13.41 -15.66 13.03
CA LEU A 185 13.84 -15.95 11.66
C LEU A 185 14.22 -14.68 10.90
N PHE A 186 13.72 -13.53 11.31
CA PHE A 186 13.93 -12.24 10.66
C PHE A 186 14.96 -11.41 11.40
N ARG A 187 15.50 -10.37 10.73
CA ARG A 187 16.38 -9.38 11.39
C ARG A 187 15.70 -8.78 12.62
N ASN A 188 14.47 -8.33 12.44
CA ASN A 188 13.65 -7.73 13.48
C ASN A 188 12.19 -8.12 13.25
N PHE A 189 11.48 -8.36 14.35
CA PHE A 189 10.03 -8.51 14.38
C PHE A 189 9.47 -7.55 15.42
N ILE A 190 8.87 -6.47 14.94
CA ILE A 190 8.37 -5.36 15.75
C ILE A 190 6.85 -5.45 15.79
N ILE A 191 6.29 -5.44 17.00
CA ILE A 191 4.85 -5.29 17.20
C ILE A 191 4.61 -3.81 17.49
N SER A 192 3.75 -3.16 16.72
CA SER A 192 3.29 -1.80 16.99
C SER A 192 1.81 -1.80 17.32
N VAL A 193 1.43 -1.13 18.40
CA VAL A 193 0.04 -0.93 18.79
C VAL A 193 -0.34 0.52 18.52
N HIS A 194 -1.26 0.74 17.58
CA HIS A 194 -1.82 2.06 17.30
C HIS A 194 -2.89 2.40 18.34
N PRO A 195 -2.70 3.44 19.16
CA PRO A 195 -3.62 3.77 20.24
C PRO A 195 -4.93 4.36 19.69
N ASP A 196 -6.05 4.05 20.35
CA ASP A 196 -7.35 4.64 20.00
C ASP A 196 -7.46 6.08 20.51
N GLY A 197 -8.16 6.91 19.75
CA GLY A 197 -8.58 8.23 20.20
C GLY A 197 -7.51 9.32 20.09
N ILE A 198 -6.48 9.15 19.26
CA ILE A 198 -5.55 10.25 18.94
C ILE A 198 -6.35 11.42 18.34
N GLU A 199 -6.27 12.57 19.01
CA GLU A 199 -6.98 13.78 18.59
C GLU A 199 -6.49 14.28 17.22
N GLY A 200 -7.44 14.46 16.30
CA GLY A 200 -7.15 14.94 14.95
C GLY A 200 -6.47 13.92 14.02
N GLU A 201 -6.46 12.63 14.38
CA GLU A 201 -6.02 11.57 13.47
C GLU A 201 -7.20 10.80 12.90
N LEU A 202 -7.19 10.62 11.57
CA LEU A 202 -8.20 9.82 10.88
C LEU A 202 -8.09 8.36 11.32
N LYS A 203 -9.22 7.74 11.66
CA LYS A 203 -9.23 6.33 12.06
C LYS A 203 -9.17 5.43 10.83
N GLY A 204 -8.24 4.48 10.82
CA GLY A 204 -8.19 3.41 9.82
C GLY A 204 -6.77 2.94 9.49
N LYS A 205 -6.70 2.01 8.53
CA LYS A 205 -5.48 1.31 8.09
C LYS A 205 -4.28 2.23 7.83
N GLY A 206 -4.50 3.40 7.21
CA GLY A 206 -3.43 4.36 6.91
C GLY A 206 -2.75 4.94 8.15
N SER A 207 -3.51 5.25 9.19
CA SER A 207 -2.97 5.81 10.44
C SER A 207 -2.23 4.77 11.26
N ASN A 208 -2.74 3.53 11.28
CA ASN A 208 -2.01 2.40 11.86
C ASN A 208 -0.66 2.18 11.17
N GLN A 209 -0.60 2.22 9.83
CA GLN A 209 0.66 2.11 9.08
C GLN A 209 1.64 3.25 9.39
N ALA A 210 1.16 4.49 9.43
CA ALA A 210 1.99 5.65 9.77
C ALA A 210 2.56 5.55 11.20
N TRP A 211 1.73 5.11 12.14
CA TRP A 211 2.14 4.84 13.51
C TRP A 211 3.18 3.72 13.59
N ALA A 212 2.95 2.62 12.89
CA ALA A 212 3.91 1.52 12.80
C ALA A 212 5.27 1.98 12.27
N ALA A 213 5.28 2.82 11.22
CA ALA A 213 6.51 3.41 10.69
C ALA A 213 7.21 4.32 11.71
N LYS A 214 6.44 5.11 12.48
CA LYS A 214 6.98 5.94 13.57
C LYS A 214 7.63 5.08 14.67
N VAL A 215 6.97 4.01 15.09
CA VAL A 215 7.51 3.06 16.08
C VAL A 215 8.81 2.45 15.58
N VAL A 216 8.85 1.99 14.33
CA VAL A 216 10.07 1.39 13.75
C VAL A 216 11.20 2.42 13.63
N ARG A 217 10.87 3.67 13.30
CA ARG A 217 11.83 4.75 13.28
C ARG A 217 12.50 4.93 14.64
N GLU A 218 11.69 5.06 15.69
CA GLU A 218 12.16 5.34 17.06
C GLU A 218 12.83 4.13 17.71
N GLU A 219 12.32 2.92 17.49
CA GLU A 219 12.78 1.69 18.14
C GLU A 219 13.92 0.99 17.40
N LEU A 220 14.11 1.25 16.10
CA LEU A 220 15.10 0.56 15.28
C LEU A 220 15.99 1.52 14.51
N VAL A 221 15.41 2.35 13.64
CA VAL A 221 16.20 3.15 12.68
C VAL A 221 17.09 4.16 13.39
N ASP A 222 16.54 4.91 14.35
CA ASP A 222 17.27 5.94 15.07
C ASP A 222 18.23 5.34 16.12
N LYS A 223 17.83 4.24 16.78
CA LYS A 223 18.67 3.55 17.79
C LYS A 223 19.88 2.85 17.17
N GLU A 224 19.70 2.18 16.03
CA GLU A 224 20.80 1.50 15.30
C GLU A 224 21.49 2.43 14.28
N ASN A 225 21.02 3.67 14.13
CA ASN A 225 21.51 4.64 13.14
C ASN A 225 21.53 4.05 11.71
N LEU A 226 20.42 3.42 11.30
CA LEU A 226 20.26 2.84 9.96
C LEU A 226 20.10 3.95 8.91
N ASP A 227 20.74 3.79 7.75
CA ASP A 227 20.56 4.70 6.61
C ASP A 227 19.16 4.52 6.02
N TYR A 228 18.30 5.53 6.18
CA TYR A 228 16.94 5.58 5.62
C TYR A 228 16.90 5.26 4.12
N ASN A 229 17.93 5.64 3.36
CA ASN A 229 17.99 5.38 1.92
C ASN A 229 18.20 3.90 1.57
N LYS A 230 18.47 3.06 2.56
CA LYS A 230 18.62 1.61 2.41
C LYS A 230 17.38 0.85 2.86
N ILE A 231 16.31 1.51 3.27
CA ILE A 231 15.08 0.84 3.74
C ILE A 231 14.03 0.92 2.63
N LEU A 232 13.62 -0.23 2.12
CA LEU A 232 12.49 -0.37 1.20
C LEU A 232 11.25 -0.80 1.99
N VAL A 233 10.22 0.04 1.98
CA VAL A 233 8.98 -0.22 2.73
C VAL A 233 7.95 -0.88 1.81
N SER A 234 7.48 -2.05 2.19
CA SER A 234 6.35 -2.75 1.59
C SER A 234 5.22 -2.83 2.59
N VAL A 235 4.00 -2.53 2.16
CA VAL A 235 2.81 -2.58 3.01
C VAL A 235 1.85 -3.60 2.43
N PHE A 236 1.56 -4.66 3.18
CA PHE A 236 0.65 -5.72 2.77
C PHE A 236 -0.49 -5.85 3.74
N ASP A 237 -1.67 -6.20 3.24
CA ASP A 237 -2.69 -6.77 4.13
C ASP A 237 -2.17 -8.07 4.74
N ILE A 238 -2.57 -8.37 5.97
CA ILE A 238 -2.10 -9.56 6.70
C ILE A 238 -2.53 -10.87 6.03
N ASP A 239 -3.49 -10.85 5.11
CA ASP A 239 -3.95 -11.97 4.29
C ASP A 239 -3.24 -12.07 2.92
N THR A 240 -2.29 -11.17 2.63
CA THR A 240 -1.55 -11.18 1.36
C THR A 240 -0.49 -12.28 1.34
N ILE A 241 -0.74 -13.31 0.54
CA ILE A 241 0.22 -14.39 0.26
C ILE A 241 1.06 -14.02 -0.96
N ILE A 242 2.34 -13.73 -0.73
CA ILE A 242 3.29 -13.41 -1.80
C ILE A 242 3.74 -14.67 -2.56
N ASN A 243 4.18 -14.47 -3.80
CA ASN A 243 4.91 -15.50 -4.55
C ASN A 243 6.40 -15.41 -4.22
N SER A 244 7.12 -16.54 -4.29
CA SER A 244 8.56 -16.58 -4.03
C SER A 244 9.34 -15.75 -5.06
N GLY A 245 10.32 -14.99 -4.57
CA GLY A 245 11.13 -14.07 -5.36
C GLY A 245 10.57 -12.64 -5.41
N TYR A 246 9.55 -12.31 -4.60
CA TYR A 246 8.91 -10.99 -4.61
C TYR A 246 9.83 -9.87 -4.09
N PHE A 247 10.66 -10.17 -3.08
CA PHE A 247 11.47 -9.15 -2.40
C PHE A 247 12.81 -8.82 -3.09
N TYR A 248 13.12 -9.48 -4.21
CA TYR A 248 14.29 -9.19 -5.04
C TYR A 248 14.02 -8.05 -6.02
#